data_AF-A0A945GR00-F1
#
_entry.id   AF-A0A945GR00-F1
#
_cell.length_a   1.000
_cell.length_b   1.000
_cell.length_c   1.000
_cell.angle_alpha   90.00
_cell.angle_beta   90.00
_cell.angle_gamma   90.00
#
_symmetry.space_group_name_H-M   'P 1'
#
loop_
_entity.id
_entity.type
_entity.pdbx_description
1 polymer ?
#
loop_
_entity_poly.entity_id
_entity_poly.type
_entity_poly.pdbx_seq_one_letter_code
_entity_poly.pdbx_strand_id
1 'polypeptide(L)'
;MISGDKELFVAGDRVLVRLEDAEERTEVGLYLPPTALEKENVQSGVIEEVGPGIPLPPKYEDDDPWKEGEEVQMRYIPLQAKKGDRALFLRKDAVEIKFDKEKFMVVPHTAILVLERSIIPPLHGLDDFGLDKEN
;
A
#
# COMPACT_ATOMS: atom_id res chain seq x y z
N MET A 1 9.59 3.06 -2.53
CA MET A 1 9.57 4.42 -1.92
C MET A 1 11.00 4.91 -1.90
N ILE A 2 11.26 6.12 -2.38
CA ILE A 2 12.61 6.69 -2.43
C ILE A 2 12.68 7.86 -1.44
N SER A 3 13.65 7.85 -0.55
CA SER A 3 14.03 9.04 0.21
C SER A 3 15.54 9.24 0.16
N GLY A 4 15.96 10.42 -0.31
CA GLY A 4 17.36 10.77 -0.50
C GLY A 4 18.07 9.80 -1.45
N ASP A 5 19.08 9.11 -0.92
CA ASP A 5 19.89 8.09 -1.59
C ASP A 5 19.41 6.65 -1.33
N LYS A 6 18.27 6.48 -0.66
CA LYS A 6 17.76 5.18 -0.23
C LYS A 6 16.45 4.84 -0.92
N GLU A 7 16.39 3.63 -1.42
CA GLU A 7 15.19 3.03 -1.96
C GLU A 7 14.71 1.92 -1.02
N LEU A 8 13.45 2.01 -0.61
CA LEU A 8 12.80 1.06 0.26
C LEU A 8 11.77 0.26 -0.55
N PHE A 9 11.97 -1.05 -0.56
CA PHE A 9 11.09 -2.04 -1.17
C PHE A 9 10.49 -2.94 -0.09
N VAL A 10 9.27 -3.40 -0.35
CA VAL A 10 8.58 -4.33 0.53
C VAL A 10 8.81 -5.75 0.04
N ALA A 11 9.29 -6.63 0.93
CA ALA A 11 9.56 -8.03 0.58
C ALA A 11 8.33 -8.92 0.82
N GLY A 12 8.06 -9.81 -0.15
CA GLY A 12 7.01 -10.82 -0.09
C GLY A 12 5.60 -10.25 -0.24
N ASP A 13 4.65 -10.84 0.46
CA ASP A 13 3.22 -10.52 0.47
C ASP A 13 2.86 -9.50 1.56
N ARG A 14 3.62 -8.40 1.62
CA ARG A 14 3.42 -7.32 2.60
C ARG A 14 3.16 -6.00 1.90
N VAL A 15 2.63 -5.05 2.66
CA VAL A 15 2.46 -3.66 2.23
C VAL A 15 3.07 -2.72 3.26
N LEU A 16 3.58 -1.58 2.79
CA LEU A 16 4.02 -0.49 3.62
C LEU A 16 2.92 0.56 3.70
N VAL A 17 2.49 0.88 4.92
CA VAL A 17 1.38 1.79 5.17
C VAL A 17 1.88 2.99 5.95
N ARG A 18 1.59 4.19 5.49
CA ARG A 18 1.68 5.41 6.30
C ARG A 18 0.39 5.53 7.11
N LEU A 19 0.50 5.61 8.43
CA LEU A 19 -0.67 5.82 9.28
C LEU A 19 -1.31 7.17 8.96
N GLU A 20 -2.63 7.20 8.92
CA GLU A 20 -3.38 8.44 9.00
C GLU A 20 -3.53 8.81 10.48
N ASP A 21 -3.53 10.12 10.78
CA ASP A 21 -3.84 10.58 12.12
C ASP A 21 -5.23 10.08 12.49
N ALA A 22 -5.30 9.34 13.59
CA ALA A 22 -6.56 8.83 14.08
C ALA A 22 -7.44 10.02 14.50
N GLU A 23 -8.68 10.06 14.00
CA GLU A 23 -9.61 11.15 14.30
C GLU A 23 -9.79 11.29 15.81
N GLU A 24 -9.18 12.30 16.42
CA GLU A 24 -9.30 12.57 17.86
C GLU A 24 -10.73 12.96 18.27
N ARG A 25 -11.58 13.28 17.28
CA ARG A 25 -12.98 13.64 17.44
C ARG A 25 -13.87 12.64 16.74
N THR A 26 -14.73 11.98 17.50
CA THR A 26 -15.86 11.21 16.95
C THR A 26 -16.84 12.15 16.22
N GLU A 27 -17.67 11.63 15.31
CA GLU A 27 -18.70 12.39 14.57
C GLU A 27 -19.65 13.20 15.48
N VAL A 28 -19.75 12.84 16.76
CA VAL A 28 -20.55 13.52 17.79
C VAL A 28 -19.78 14.55 18.63
N GLY A 29 -18.54 14.88 18.26
CA GLY A 29 -17.71 15.90 18.91
C GLY A 29 -17.10 15.49 20.25
N LEU A 30 -17.14 14.20 20.61
CA LEU A 30 -16.45 13.69 21.80
C LEU A 30 -14.97 13.50 21.49
N TYR A 31 -14.12 14.04 22.38
CA TYR A 31 -12.68 13.84 22.33
C TYR A 31 -12.32 12.47 22.89
N LEU A 32 -11.64 11.65 22.10
CA LEU A 32 -11.19 10.33 22.56
C LEU A 32 -9.93 10.48 23.41
N PRO A 33 -9.86 9.89 24.62
CA PRO A 33 -8.61 9.84 25.35
C PRO A 33 -7.60 8.99 24.57
N PRO A 34 -6.30 9.31 24.62
CA PRO A 34 -5.26 8.62 23.84
C PRO A 34 -5.23 7.09 24.09
N THR A 35 -5.62 6.65 25.29
CA THR A 35 -5.72 5.23 25.67
C THR A 35 -6.87 4.47 24.98
N ALA A 36 -7.88 5.17 24.44
CA ALA A 36 -8.95 4.55 23.67
C ALA A 36 -8.52 4.32 22.21
N LEU A 37 -7.82 5.30 21.61
CA LEU A 37 -7.24 5.19 20.28
C LEU A 37 -6.19 4.06 20.20
N GLU A 38 -5.38 3.90 21.25
CA GLU A 38 -4.40 2.81 21.30
C GLU A 38 -5.02 1.41 21.43
N LYS A 39 -6.26 1.31 21.93
CA LYS A 39 -6.99 0.05 22.10
C LYS A 39 -7.73 -0.42 20.86
N GLU A 40 -7.81 0.41 19.82
CA GLU A 40 -8.38 -0.04 18.56
C GLU A 40 -7.48 -1.10 17.94
N ASN A 41 -8.00 -2.31 17.84
CA ASN A 41 -7.32 -3.43 17.20
C ASN A 41 -7.16 -3.22 15.69
N VAL A 42 -7.94 -2.30 15.13
CA VAL A 42 -7.97 -1.95 13.72
C VAL A 42 -7.42 -0.53 13.57
N GLN A 43 -6.53 -0.35 12.60
CA GLN A 43 -6.05 0.98 12.20
C GLN A 43 -6.27 1.17 10.72
N SER A 44 -6.20 2.43 10.29
CA SER A 44 -6.28 2.81 8.89
C SER A 44 -5.03 3.60 8.47
N GLY A 45 -4.73 3.55 7.18
CA GLY A 45 -3.62 4.31 6.60
C GLY A 45 -3.52 4.15 5.09
N VAL A 46 -2.64 4.92 4.47
CA VAL A 46 -2.41 4.92 3.01
C VAL A 46 -1.24 4.01 2.66
N ILE A 47 -1.42 3.17 1.64
CA ILE A 47 -0.38 2.27 1.15
C ILE A 47 0.63 3.05 0.31
N GLU A 48 1.88 3.08 0.76
CA GLU A 48 2.99 3.74 0.08
C GLU A 48 3.75 2.80 -0.85
N GLU A 49 3.87 1.53 -0.47
CA GLU A 49 4.54 0.51 -1.27
C GLU A 49 3.91 -0.86 -1.08
N VAL A 50 3.97 -1.67 -2.12
CA VAL A 50 3.38 -3.01 -2.17
C VAL A 50 4.48 -4.00 -2.53
N GLY A 51 4.54 -5.10 -1.79
CA GLY A 51 5.48 -6.17 -2.09
C GLY A 51 5.11 -6.94 -3.37
N PRO A 52 6.05 -7.74 -3.91
CA PRO A 52 5.83 -8.47 -5.16
C PRO A 52 4.70 -9.50 -5.07
N GLY A 53 4.30 -9.90 -3.85
CA GLY A 53 3.23 -10.86 -3.59
C GLY A 53 3.74 -12.28 -3.41
N ILE A 54 2.94 -13.26 -3.82
CA ILE A 54 3.21 -14.67 -3.53
C ILE A 54 4.13 -15.25 -4.61
N PRO A 55 5.33 -15.78 -4.26
CA PRO A 55 6.23 -16.38 -5.23
C PRO A 55 5.61 -17.63 -5.84
N LEU A 56 5.66 -17.74 -7.16
CA LEU A 56 5.31 -18.94 -7.91
C LEU A 56 6.55 -19.82 -8.10
N PRO A 57 6.37 -21.15 -8.17
CA PRO A 57 7.46 -22.01 -8.57
C PRO A 57 7.99 -21.59 -9.95
N PRO A 58 9.30 -21.72 -10.17
CA PRO A 58 9.88 -21.49 -11.48
C PRO A 58 9.14 -22.36 -12.50
N LYS A 59 8.81 -21.77 -13.65
CA LYS A 59 8.36 -22.58 -14.78
C LYS A 59 9.60 -23.34 -15.24
N TYR A 60 9.60 -24.65 -15.11
CA TYR A 60 10.43 -25.46 -15.98
C TYR A 60 9.78 -25.29 -17.36
N GLU A 61 10.43 -24.57 -18.26
CA GLU A 61 10.01 -24.58 -19.66
C GLU A 61 10.14 -26.03 -20.14
N ASP A 62 9.02 -26.61 -20.58
CA ASP A 62 9.04 -27.87 -21.33
C ASP A 62 9.95 -27.69 -22.55
N ASP A 63 10.99 -28.54 -22.64
CA ASP A 63 11.77 -28.96 -23.82
C ASP A 63 11.67 -28.11 -25.10
N ASP A 64 12.04 -26.82 -25.06
CA ASP A 64 12.29 -26.04 -26.28
C ASP A 64 13.81 -25.85 -26.47
N PRO A 65 14.50 -26.78 -27.19
CA PRO A 65 15.95 -26.77 -27.33
C PRO A 65 16.51 -25.56 -28.10
N TRP A 66 15.64 -24.64 -28.56
CA TRP A 66 16.02 -23.40 -29.24
C TRP A 66 15.99 -22.16 -28.33
N LYS A 67 15.59 -22.29 -27.06
CA LYS A 67 15.65 -21.21 -26.08
C LYS A 67 16.94 -21.27 -25.25
N GLU A 68 18.06 -20.91 -25.86
CA GLU A 68 19.29 -20.63 -25.10
C GLU A 68 19.14 -19.29 -24.36
N GLY A 69 19.04 -19.34 -23.02
CA GLY A 69 19.37 -18.20 -22.16
C GLY A 69 18.23 -17.46 -21.48
N GLU A 70 16.99 -17.97 -21.44
CA GLU A 70 15.98 -17.38 -20.55
C GLU A 70 16.36 -17.71 -19.09
N GLU A 71 16.93 -16.73 -18.38
CA GLU A 71 17.09 -16.78 -16.93
C GLU A 71 15.77 -17.18 -16.28
N VAL A 72 15.82 -18.09 -15.30
CA VAL A 72 14.64 -18.51 -14.55
C VAL A 72 14.04 -17.30 -13.83
N GLN A 73 13.09 -16.62 -14.48
CA GLN A 73 12.44 -15.45 -13.90
C GLN A 73 11.54 -15.91 -12.75
N MET A 74 11.84 -15.44 -11.54
CA MET A 74 10.92 -15.59 -10.40
C MET A 74 9.63 -14.83 -10.72
N ARG A 75 8.54 -15.57 -10.81
CA ARG A 75 7.21 -15.01 -11.07
C ARG A 75 6.46 -14.90 -9.74
N TYR A 76 5.65 -13.87 -9.62
CA TYR A 76 4.84 -13.64 -8.42
C TYR A 76 3.38 -13.46 -8.82
N ILE A 77 2.47 -13.89 -7.95
CA ILE A 77 1.08 -13.44 -7.98
C ILE A 77 1.04 -12.08 -7.27
N PRO A 78 0.70 -10.98 -7.96
CA PRO A 78 0.70 -9.66 -7.36
C PRO A 78 -0.40 -9.54 -6.28
N LEU A 79 -0.18 -8.64 -5.34
CA LEU A 79 -1.18 -8.33 -4.32
C LEU A 79 -2.37 -7.55 -4.91
N GLN A 80 -3.55 -7.69 -4.32
CA GLN A 80 -4.74 -6.90 -4.67
C GLN A 80 -4.55 -5.40 -4.32
N ALA A 81 -3.79 -5.14 -3.26
CA ALA A 81 -3.40 -3.81 -2.82
C ALA A 81 -2.56 -3.10 -3.87
N LYS A 82 -2.80 -1.81 -4.06
CA LYS A 82 -2.02 -0.93 -4.91
C LYS A 82 -1.53 0.26 -4.10
N LYS A 83 -0.45 0.87 -4.58
CA LYS A 83 0.04 2.14 -4.05
C LYS A 83 -1.05 3.20 -4.15
N GLY A 84 -1.27 3.93 -3.06
CA GLY A 84 -2.32 4.93 -2.91
C GLY A 84 -3.67 4.40 -2.41
N ASP A 85 -3.85 3.08 -2.26
CA ASP A 85 -5.05 2.54 -1.60
C ASP A 85 -5.05 2.92 -0.12
N ARG A 86 -6.23 3.15 0.44
CA ARG A 86 -6.41 3.27 1.88
C ARG A 86 -6.75 1.89 2.45
N ALA A 87 -5.98 1.43 3.41
CA ALA A 87 -6.12 0.10 4.00
C ALA A 87 -6.63 0.20 5.43
N LEU A 88 -7.64 -0.61 5.77
CA LEU A 88 -7.97 -0.93 7.16
C LEU A 88 -7.34 -2.28 7.49
N PHE A 89 -6.58 -2.35 8.59
CA PHE A 89 -5.81 -3.54 8.94
C PHE A 89 -5.71 -3.74 10.45
N LEU A 90 -5.39 -4.97 10.85
CA LEU A 90 -5.18 -5.31 12.26
C LEU A 90 -3.80 -4.85 12.74
N ARG A 91 -3.77 -3.97 13.74
CA ARG A 91 -2.53 -3.43 14.31
C ARG A 91 -1.65 -4.52 14.93
N LYS A 92 -2.27 -5.54 15.54
CA LYS A 92 -1.56 -6.62 16.25
C LYS A 92 -0.56 -7.40 15.38
N ASP A 93 -0.83 -7.48 14.08
CA ASP A 93 -0.04 -8.23 13.10
C ASP A 93 0.91 -7.30 12.30
N ALA A 94 0.79 -5.99 12.51
CA ALA A 94 1.60 -4.97 11.86
C ALA A 94 2.88 -4.67 12.64
N VAL A 95 3.96 -4.33 11.92
CA VAL A 95 5.25 -3.99 12.51
C VAL A 95 5.55 -2.51 12.26
N GLU A 96 5.76 -1.73 13.33
CA GLU A 96 6.17 -0.33 13.22
C GLU A 96 7.64 -0.23 12.80
N ILE A 97 7.90 0.54 11.73
CA ILE A 97 9.25 0.90 11.28
C ILE A 97 9.39 2.42 11.22
N LYS A 98 10.61 2.91 11.41
CA LYS A 98 10.93 4.33 11.21
C LYS A 98 11.87 4.46 10.03
N PHE A 99 11.48 5.23 9.03
CA PHE A 99 12.29 5.52 7.87
C PHE A 99 12.26 7.03 7.61
N ASP A 100 13.43 7.63 7.48
CA ASP A 100 13.59 9.07 7.25
C ASP A 100 12.81 9.98 8.22
N LYS A 101 12.82 9.63 9.51
CA LYS A 101 12.08 10.30 10.61
C LYS A 101 10.56 10.18 10.54
N GLU A 102 10.00 9.54 9.52
CA GLU A 102 8.60 9.18 9.43
C GLU A 102 8.35 7.77 9.98
N LYS A 103 7.14 7.55 10.52
CA LYS A 103 6.70 6.24 11.01
C LYS A 103 5.84 5.56 9.96
N PHE A 104 6.13 4.30 9.69
CA PHE A 104 5.36 3.44 8.81
C PHE A 104 4.99 2.15 9.52
N MET A 105 3.95 1.50 9.03
CA MET A 105 3.55 0.16 9.42
C MET A 105 3.80 -0.80 8.25
N VAL A 106 4.56 -1.86 8.50
CA VAL A 106 4.65 -3.00 7.59
C VAL A 106 3.54 -3.97 7.95
N VAL A 107 2.60 -4.16 7.04
CA VAL A 107 1.39 -4.95 7.26
C VAL A 107 1.40 -6.17 6.35
N PRO A 108 1.26 -7.40 6.87
CA PRO A 108 1.09 -8.58 6.02
C PRO A 108 -0.26 -8.52 5.29
N HIS A 109 -0.32 -9.02 4.07
CA HIS A 109 -1.55 -8.98 3.28
C HIS A 109 -2.75 -9.64 3.99
N THR A 110 -2.48 -10.69 4.78
CA THR A 110 -3.49 -11.42 5.58
C THR A 110 -4.11 -10.60 6.72
N ALA A 111 -3.45 -9.52 7.16
CA ALA A 111 -3.97 -8.64 8.22
C ALA A 111 -4.77 -7.46 7.67
N ILE A 112 -4.79 -7.27 6.35
CA ILE A 112 -5.62 -6.25 5.69
C ILE A 112 -7.05 -6.76 5.65
N LEU A 113 -7.96 -5.96 6.21
CA LEU A 113 -9.39 -6.26 6.26
C LEU A 113 -10.13 -5.68 5.07
N VAL A 114 -9.81 -4.42 4.71
CA VAL A 114 -10.50 -3.66 3.67
C VAL A 114 -9.49 -2.79 2.92
N LEU A 115 -9.70 -2.65 1.62
CA LEU A 115 -9.02 -1.68 0.76
C LEU A 115 -10.07 -0.73 0.18
N GLU A 116 -9.90 0.55 0.46
CA GLU A 116 -10.67 1.64 -0.12
C GLU A 116 -9.85 2.27 -1.26
N ARG A 117 -10.46 2.34 -2.45
CA ARG A 117 -9.88 2.94 -3.64
C ARG A 117 -10.91 3.85 -4.29
N SER A 118 -10.53 5.10 -4.57
CA SER A 118 -11.38 5.99 -5.34
C SER A 118 -11.64 5.40 -6.74
N ILE A 119 -12.92 5.30 -7.10
CA ILE A 119 -13.35 4.89 -8.44
C ILE A 119 -13.38 6.08 -9.41
N ILE A 120 -13.15 7.30 -8.92
CA ILE A 120 -13.06 8.51 -9.74
C ILE A 120 -11.65 8.52 -10.35
N PRO A 121 -11.51 8.39 -11.68
CA PRO A 121 -10.21 8.55 -12.30
C PRO A 121 -9.69 9.96 -11.99
N PRO A 122 -8.37 10.13 -11.73
CA PRO A 122 -7.81 11.46 -11.53
C PRO A 122 -8.18 12.33 -12.73
N LEU A 123 -8.85 13.46 -12.47
CA LEU A 123 -9.34 14.41 -13.48
C LEU A 123 -8.17 15.23 -14.09
N HIS A 124 -7.08 14.56 -14.44
CA HIS A 124 -5.86 15.20 -14.95
C HIS A 124 -5.96 15.50 -16.46
N GLY A 125 -7.05 16.18 -16.85
CA GLY A 125 -7.33 16.49 -18.26
C GLY A 125 -8.56 17.38 -18.50
N LEU A 126 -9.10 18.07 -17.50
CA LEU A 126 -10.12 19.12 -17.73
C LEU A 126 -9.51 20.51 -17.88
N ASP A 127 -8.22 20.65 -17.60
CA ASP A 127 -7.40 21.84 -17.77
C ASP A 127 -7.18 22.13 -19.28
N ASP A 128 -7.20 21.09 -20.11
CA ASP A 128 -7.02 21.17 -21.58
C ASP A 128 -8.32 21.54 -22.31
N PHE A 129 -9.46 21.57 -21.63
CA PHE A 129 -10.76 21.84 -22.23
C PHE A 129 -11.11 23.32 -22.31
N GLY A 130 -10.11 24.22 -22.24
CA GLY A 130 -10.21 25.61 -22.73
C GLY A 130 -11.58 26.23 -22.55
N LEU A 131 -12.16 26.11 -21.35
CA LEU A 131 -13.36 26.85 -21.00
C LEU A 131 -12.87 28.26 -20.74
N ASP A 132 -12.72 28.99 -21.84
CA ASP A 132 -12.58 30.42 -21.87
C ASP A 132 -13.61 30.96 -20.88
N LYS A 133 -13.10 31.54 -19.79
CA LYS A 133 -13.90 32.42 -18.96
C LYS A 133 -14.15 33.68 -19.77
N GLU A 134 -15.05 33.59 -20.76
CA GLU A 134 -15.69 34.75 -21.34
C GLU A 134 -16.96 35.08 -20.56
N ASN A 135 -16.89 36.25 -19.92
CA ASN A 135 -17.93 37.04 -19.23
C ASN A 135 -18.55 36.47 -17.94
#